data_AF-A0A496YMW4-F1
#
_entry.id   AF-A0A496YMW4-F1
#
_cell.length_a   1.000
_cell.length_b   1.000
_cell.length_c   1.000
_cell.angle_alpha   90.00
_cell.angle_beta   90.00
_cell.angle_gamma   90.00
#
_symmetry.space_group_name_H-M   'P 1'
#
loop_
_entity.id
_entity.type
_entity.pdbx_description
1 polymer ?
#
loop_
_entity_poly.entity_id
_entity_poly.type
_entity_poly.pdbx_seq_one_letter_code
_entity_poly.pdbx_strand_id
1 'polypeptide(L)'
;MPLAFHSISHGPIAFGFFNIDSDMLLLEHYFFFATEFCEYIAMLARRKGRGACKMTWLVYDIPEQERIGDLAGAIHGVRYTGFIGELYRRFPFPPRPEDFKQKPEGFRNRSVVEALIREYAGAPKEIVFSVNHSETKVAIGEYHFDRFSFQALIQYVWRGGYPRWKEERRPPYVEAMKEQVLNCSVGVLEGISFEV
;
A
#
# COMPACT_ATOMS: atom_id res chain seq x y z
N MET A 1 5.59 -7.88 -2.82
CA MET A 1 6.71 -7.76 -1.89
C MET A 1 7.01 -6.31 -1.68
N PRO A 2 7.05 -5.85 -0.42
CA PRO A 2 7.39 -4.48 -0.11
C PRO A 2 8.78 -4.17 -0.65
N LEU A 3 8.94 -2.97 -1.18
CA LEU A 3 10.23 -2.44 -1.62
C LEU A 3 10.59 -1.22 -0.79
N ALA A 4 11.86 -0.83 -0.86
CA ALA A 4 12.32 0.44 -0.31
C ALA A 4 11.92 1.59 -1.23
N PHE A 5 11.24 2.59 -0.67
CA PHE A 5 10.90 3.85 -1.33
C PHE A 5 11.55 5.00 -0.56
N HIS A 6 11.93 6.06 -1.27
CA HIS A 6 12.53 7.21 -0.62
C HIS A 6 11.47 8.08 0.08
N SER A 7 11.64 8.31 1.37
CA SER A 7 10.99 9.36 2.13
C SER A 7 11.99 10.49 2.39
N ILE A 8 11.54 11.73 2.23
CA ILE A 8 12.33 12.92 2.58
C ILE A 8 12.62 12.96 4.08
N SER A 9 11.65 12.54 4.90
CA SER A 9 11.74 12.62 6.36
C SER A 9 12.55 11.49 6.99
N HIS A 10 12.47 10.27 6.45
CA HIS A 10 12.96 9.05 7.11
C HIS A 10 13.97 8.26 6.27
N GLY A 11 14.34 8.76 5.09
CA GLY A 11 15.20 8.03 4.17
C GLY A 11 14.44 6.86 3.52
N PRO A 12 15.13 5.75 3.17
CA PRO A 12 14.48 4.57 2.60
C PRO A 12 13.50 3.94 3.60
N ILE A 13 12.26 3.72 3.15
CA ILE A 13 11.20 3.09 3.94
C ILE A 13 10.52 1.95 3.17
N ALA A 14 10.03 0.94 3.86
CA ALA A 14 9.33 -0.20 3.30
C ALA A 14 7.88 0.18 2.93
N PHE A 15 7.50 -0.06 1.67
CA PHE A 15 6.11 0.05 1.22
C PHE A 15 5.74 -1.07 0.26
N GLY A 16 4.54 -1.61 0.41
CA GLY A 16 3.88 -2.44 -0.60
C GLY A 16 3.18 -3.69 -0.08
N PHE A 17 2.66 -4.50 -1.01
CA PHE A 17 2.08 -5.80 -0.71
C PHE A 17 3.09 -6.74 -0.06
N PHE A 18 2.71 -7.38 1.05
CA PHE A 18 3.54 -8.34 1.77
C PHE A 18 2.96 -9.75 1.78
N ASN A 19 1.80 -9.98 1.17
CA ASN A 19 1.22 -11.31 0.97
C ASN A 19 0.38 -11.30 -0.31
N ILE A 20 0.54 -12.30 -1.19
CA ILE A 20 -0.10 -12.30 -2.52
C ILE A 20 -1.59 -12.65 -2.50
N ASP A 21 -2.08 -13.21 -1.39
CA ASP A 21 -3.48 -13.58 -1.19
C ASP A 21 -4.29 -12.48 -0.51
N SER A 22 -3.65 -11.42 -0.04
CA SER A 22 -4.29 -10.23 0.52
C SER A 22 -4.00 -9.02 -0.37
N ASP A 23 -4.94 -8.08 -0.43
CA ASP A 23 -4.70 -6.76 -1.00
C ASP A 23 -4.16 -5.75 0.03
N MET A 24 -3.73 -6.20 1.22
CA MET A 24 -3.17 -5.31 2.24
C MET A 24 -1.76 -4.84 1.86
N LEU A 25 -1.55 -3.55 2.04
CA LEU A 25 -0.27 -2.85 1.90
C LEU A 25 0.30 -2.58 3.30
N LEU A 26 1.62 -2.59 3.38
CA LEU A 26 2.34 -1.99 4.50
C LEU A 26 3.04 -0.70 4.06
N LEU A 27 3.22 0.20 5.00
CA LEU A 27 4.04 1.41 4.97
C LEU A 27 4.75 1.48 6.32
N GLU A 28 5.92 0.84 6.40
CA GLU A 28 6.59 0.54 7.68
C GLU A 28 5.64 -0.16 8.67
N HIS A 29 5.16 0.57 9.68
CA HIS A 29 4.27 0.10 10.73
C HIS A 29 2.78 0.39 10.48
N TYR A 30 2.45 1.17 9.44
CA TYR A 30 1.08 1.38 9.00
C TYR A 30 0.65 0.32 7.99
N PHE A 31 -0.54 -0.22 8.18
CA PHE A 31 -1.16 -1.21 7.31
C PHE A 31 -2.53 -0.70 6.84
N PHE A 32 -2.82 -0.88 5.56
CA PHE A 32 -4.11 -0.51 4.99
C PHE A 32 -4.36 -1.32 3.72
N PHE A 33 -5.63 -1.53 3.40
CA PHE A 33 -5.99 -2.26 2.19
C PHE A 33 -5.76 -1.40 0.94
N ALA A 34 -5.33 -2.04 -0.15
CA ALA A 34 -5.10 -1.37 -1.42
C ALA A 34 -6.39 -0.76 -1.99
N THR A 35 -7.54 -1.34 -1.66
CA THR A 35 -8.85 -0.75 -1.98
C THR A 35 -8.97 0.68 -1.42
N GLU A 36 -8.68 0.89 -0.14
CA GLU A 36 -8.70 2.20 0.53
C GLU A 36 -7.64 3.13 -0.03
N PHE A 37 -6.41 2.64 -0.21
CA PHE A 37 -5.35 3.43 -0.82
C PHE A 37 -5.78 3.97 -2.18
N CYS A 38 -6.30 3.10 -3.05
CA CYS A 38 -6.77 3.48 -4.38
C CYS A 38 -7.92 4.50 -4.32
N GLU A 39 -8.87 4.35 -3.40
CA GLU A 39 -9.95 5.33 -3.22
C GLU A 39 -9.42 6.68 -2.73
N TYR A 40 -8.48 6.71 -1.79
CA TYR A 40 -7.89 7.97 -1.32
C TYR A 40 -7.14 8.70 -2.43
N ILE A 41 -6.39 7.98 -3.27
CA ILE A 41 -5.72 8.55 -4.44
C ILE A 41 -6.76 9.05 -5.47
N ALA A 42 -7.82 8.29 -5.71
CA ALA A 42 -8.91 8.69 -6.60
C ALA A 42 -9.61 9.98 -6.10
N MET A 43 -9.89 10.06 -4.79
CA MET A 43 -10.45 11.26 -4.14
C MET A 43 -9.51 12.47 -4.28
N LEU A 44 -8.20 12.28 -4.10
CA LEU A 44 -7.21 13.34 -4.32
C LEU A 44 -7.27 13.84 -5.77
N ALA A 45 -7.31 12.93 -6.76
CA ALA A 45 -7.38 13.28 -8.17
C ALA A 45 -8.67 14.04 -8.54
N ARG A 46 -9.81 13.67 -7.95
CA ARG A 46 -11.11 14.33 -8.18
C ARG A 46 -11.16 15.78 -7.67
N ARG A 47 -10.35 16.14 -6.68
CA ARG A 47 -10.38 17.50 -6.09
C ARG A 47 -9.96 18.60 -7.09
N LYS A 48 -9.29 18.27 -8.21
CA LYS A 48 -8.89 19.16 -9.34
C LYS A 48 -8.27 20.52 -8.98
N GLY A 49 -7.96 20.76 -7.71
CA GLY A 49 -7.52 22.05 -7.16
C GLY A 49 -6.02 22.08 -6.91
N ARG A 50 -5.45 23.29 -6.97
CA ARG A 50 -4.05 23.57 -6.63
C ARG A 50 -3.85 24.00 -5.17
N GLY A 51 -4.89 23.88 -4.33
CA GLY A 51 -4.85 24.32 -2.93
C GLY A 51 -4.48 23.18 -1.98
N ALA A 52 -3.82 23.51 -0.86
CA ALA A 52 -3.44 22.54 0.17
C ALA A 52 -4.59 21.57 0.49
N CYS A 53 -4.30 20.27 0.42
CA CYS A 53 -5.26 19.22 0.66
C CYS A 53 -4.93 18.56 2.00
N LYS A 54 -5.94 18.37 2.86
CA LYS A 54 -5.86 17.47 4.01
C LYS A 54 -7.00 16.46 3.91
N MET A 55 -6.69 15.21 4.23
CA MET A 55 -7.61 14.07 4.28
C MET A 55 -7.27 13.23 5.50
N THR A 56 -8.26 12.53 6.03
CA THR A 56 -8.07 11.54 7.09
C THR A 56 -8.00 10.16 6.44
N TRP A 57 -6.94 9.42 6.72
CA TRP A 57 -6.80 8.02 6.31
C TRP A 57 -7.00 7.12 7.52
N LEU A 58 -7.74 6.04 7.33
CA LEU A 58 -7.88 4.97 8.33
C LEU A 58 -6.83 3.90 8.06
N VAL A 59 -6.00 3.64 9.06
CA VAL A 59 -4.92 2.65 8.98
C VAL A 59 -4.90 1.78 10.22
N TYR A 60 -4.39 0.56 10.10
CA TYR A 60 -3.99 -0.27 11.21
C TYR A 60 -2.53 0.07 11.56
N ASP A 61 -2.26 0.37 12.82
CA ASP A 61 -0.94 0.81 13.29
C ASP A 61 -0.38 -0.25 14.25
N ILE A 62 0.77 -0.84 13.89
CA ILE A 62 1.50 -1.81 14.71
C ILE A 62 2.91 -1.25 14.94
N PRO A 63 3.11 -0.37 15.94
CA PRO A 63 4.37 0.34 16.11
C PRO A 63 5.52 -0.56 16.57
N GLU A 64 5.22 -1.66 17.27
CA GLU A 64 6.22 -2.62 17.74
C GLU A 64 6.63 -3.60 16.62
N GLN A 65 7.91 -3.56 16.22
CA GLN A 65 8.44 -4.40 15.13
C GLN A 65 8.27 -5.91 15.41
N GLU A 66 8.38 -6.34 16.66
CA GLU A 66 8.19 -7.74 17.05
C GLU A 66 6.75 -8.21 16.80
N ARG A 67 5.77 -7.28 16.85
CA ARG A 67 4.36 -7.56 16.59
C ARG A 67 4.02 -7.49 15.10
N ILE A 68 4.78 -6.74 14.30
CA ILE A 68 4.73 -6.82 12.83
C ILE A 68 5.18 -8.22 12.38
N GLY A 69 6.34 -8.66 12.86
CA GLY A 69 6.88 -9.98 12.56
C GLY A 69 7.98 -10.02 11.51
N ASP A 70 8.40 -11.23 11.15
CA ASP A 70 9.53 -11.49 10.24
C ASP A 70 9.03 -11.96 8.87
N LEU A 71 8.99 -11.03 7.90
CA LEU A 71 8.55 -11.32 6.53
C LEU A 71 9.46 -12.33 5.82
N ALA A 72 10.78 -12.18 5.93
CA ALA A 72 11.73 -13.07 5.28
C ALA A 72 11.62 -14.48 5.87
N GLY A 73 11.58 -14.57 7.20
CA GLY A 73 11.38 -15.83 7.91
C GLY A 73 10.06 -16.53 7.57
N ALA A 74 8.98 -15.77 7.40
CA ALA A 74 7.67 -16.29 7.04
C ALA A 74 7.62 -16.83 5.60
N ILE A 75 8.26 -16.14 4.65
CA ILE A 75 8.37 -16.58 3.25
C ILE A 75 9.15 -17.88 3.12
N HIS A 76 10.24 -18.03 3.88
CA HIS A 76 11.06 -19.24 3.91
C HIS A 76 10.47 -20.37 4.78
N GLY A 77 9.33 -20.13 5.42
CA GLY A 77 8.66 -21.11 6.29
C GLY A 77 9.44 -21.50 7.55
N VAL A 78 10.41 -20.66 7.95
CA VAL A 78 11.30 -20.93 9.10
C VAL A 78 10.85 -20.24 10.38
N ARG A 79 10.17 -19.08 10.25
CA ARG A 79 9.74 -18.28 11.40
C ARG A 79 8.42 -17.60 11.11
N TYR A 80 7.42 -17.90 11.93
CA TYR A 80 6.09 -17.29 11.87
C TYR A 80 5.84 -16.51 13.16
N THR A 81 6.28 -15.24 13.18
CA THR A 81 6.10 -14.31 14.29
C THR A 81 5.29 -13.10 13.85
N GLY A 82 4.64 -12.43 14.81
CA GLY A 82 3.83 -11.25 14.56
C GLY A 82 2.66 -11.47 13.60
N PHE A 83 2.05 -10.36 13.20
CA PHE A 83 0.94 -10.33 12.25
C PHE A 83 1.31 -10.98 10.91
N ILE A 84 2.48 -10.65 10.36
CA ILE A 84 2.95 -11.20 9.08
C ILE A 84 3.06 -12.72 9.17
N GLY A 85 3.67 -13.24 10.24
CA GLY A 85 3.81 -14.69 10.44
C GLY A 85 2.46 -15.40 10.52
N GLU A 86 1.50 -14.84 11.26
CA GLU A 86 0.15 -15.42 11.34
C GLU A 86 -0.56 -15.39 9.98
N LEU A 87 -0.44 -14.29 9.24
CA LEU A 87 -0.99 -14.19 7.89
C LEU A 87 -0.40 -15.27 6.96
N TYR A 88 0.91 -15.51 7.02
CA TYR A 88 1.57 -16.55 6.21
C TYR A 88 1.29 -17.98 6.67
N ARG A 89 0.85 -18.22 7.92
CA ARG A 89 0.29 -19.54 8.29
C ARG A 89 -1.04 -19.79 7.59
N ARG A 90 -1.85 -18.74 7.42
CA ARG A 90 -3.16 -18.84 6.78
C ARG A 90 -3.07 -18.85 5.26
N PHE A 91 -2.20 -18.00 4.71
CA PHE A 91 -1.95 -17.80 3.29
C PHE A 91 -0.45 -17.97 3.01
N PRO A 92 0.02 -19.23 2.96
CA PRO A 92 1.44 -19.53 2.83
C PRO A 92 2.01 -19.07 1.48
N PHE A 93 3.33 -18.89 1.47
CA PHE A 93 4.05 -18.68 0.22
C PHE A 93 3.79 -19.87 -0.73
N PRO A 94 3.55 -19.62 -2.02
CA PRO A 94 3.21 -20.69 -2.95
C PRO A 94 4.37 -21.71 -3.07
N PRO A 95 4.08 -23.01 -3.23
CA PRO A 95 5.12 -24.03 -3.36
C PRO A 95 5.97 -23.87 -4.62
N ARG A 96 5.42 -23.19 -5.63
CA ARG A 96 6.06 -22.93 -6.92
C ARG A 96 6.34 -21.43 -7.05
N PRO A 97 7.60 -21.00 -7.27
CA PRO A 97 7.94 -19.59 -7.41
C PRO A 97 7.17 -18.86 -8.52
N GLU A 98 6.80 -19.55 -9.60
CA GLU A 98 6.02 -18.99 -10.70
C GLU A 98 4.58 -18.60 -10.31
N ASP A 99 4.03 -19.23 -9.26
CA ASP A 99 2.72 -18.88 -8.69
C ASP A 99 2.81 -17.67 -7.77
N PHE A 100 4.02 -17.17 -7.50
CA PHE A 100 4.23 -15.95 -6.75
C PHE A 100 3.83 -14.74 -7.61
N LYS A 101 2.52 -14.45 -7.60
CA LYS A 101 1.86 -13.37 -8.32
C LYS A 101 0.78 -12.75 -7.44
N GLN A 102 0.69 -11.42 -7.39
CA GLN A 102 -0.31 -10.72 -6.60
C GLN A 102 -1.71 -11.08 -7.13
N LYS A 103 -2.56 -11.68 -6.30
CA LYS A 103 -3.87 -12.17 -6.73
C LYS A 103 -4.85 -10.99 -6.79
N PRO A 104 -5.52 -10.77 -7.94
CA PRO A 104 -6.48 -9.66 -8.07
C PRO A 104 -7.70 -9.82 -7.16
N GLU A 105 -8.00 -11.05 -6.75
CA GLU A 105 -9.05 -11.38 -5.78
C GLU A 105 -8.65 -11.18 -4.32
N GLY A 106 -7.46 -10.64 -4.01
CA GLY A 106 -7.00 -10.49 -2.62
C GLY A 106 -8.00 -9.78 -1.70
N PHE A 107 -8.76 -8.83 -2.25
CA PHE A 107 -9.83 -8.12 -1.54
C PHE A 107 -10.94 -9.04 -1.01
N ARG A 108 -11.14 -10.24 -1.58
CA ARG A 108 -12.13 -11.22 -1.09
C ARG A 108 -11.74 -11.80 0.27
N ASN A 109 -10.45 -11.80 0.60
CA ASN A 109 -9.95 -12.27 1.89
C ASN A 109 -9.99 -11.18 2.97
N ARG A 110 -10.49 -9.98 2.66
CA ARG A 110 -10.50 -8.83 3.56
C ARG A 110 -11.01 -9.16 4.96
N SER A 111 -12.19 -9.78 5.08
CA SER A 111 -12.78 -10.07 6.40
C SER A 111 -11.87 -10.94 7.28
N VAL A 112 -11.18 -11.90 6.68
CA VAL A 112 -10.22 -12.77 7.37
C VAL A 112 -8.97 -11.99 7.77
N VAL A 113 -8.38 -11.24 6.84
CA VAL A 113 -7.15 -10.46 7.11
C VAL A 113 -7.40 -9.35 8.12
N GLU A 114 -8.56 -8.71 8.05
CA GLU A 114 -9.00 -7.67 8.97
C GLU A 114 -9.20 -8.22 10.39
N ALA A 115 -9.77 -9.42 10.53
CA ALA A 115 -9.86 -10.09 11.83
C ALA A 115 -8.46 -10.38 12.41
N LEU A 116 -7.53 -10.89 11.58
CA LEU A 116 -6.16 -11.18 12.02
C LEU A 116 -5.42 -9.92 12.47
N ILE A 117 -5.42 -8.86 11.66
CA ILE A 117 -4.65 -7.65 12.01
C ILE A 117 -5.19 -6.96 13.26
N ARG A 118 -6.49 -7.06 13.56
CA ARG A 118 -7.10 -6.45 14.75
C ARG A 118 -6.57 -7.03 16.06
N GLU A 119 -6.12 -8.28 16.08
CA GLU A 119 -5.45 -8.86 17.26
C GLU A 119 -4.09 -8.19 17.54
N TYR A 120 -3.48 -7.56 16.53
CA TYR A 120 -2.19 -6.89 16.64
C TYR A 120 -2.33 -5.36 16.77
N ALA A 121 -3.11 -4.73 15.88
CA ALA A 121 -3.25 -3.28 15.80
C ALA A 121 -4.42 -2.72 16.63
N GLY A 122 -5.37 -3.57 17.05
CA GLY A 122 -6.67 -3.12 17.55
C GLY A 122 -7.53 -2.51 16.44
N ALA A 123 -8.35 -1.53 16.80
CA ALA A 123 -9.19 -0.80 15.83
C ALA A 123 -8.34 0.11 14.91
N PRO A 124 -8.79 0.40 13.68
CA PRO A 124 -8.13 1.38 12.81
C PRO A 124 -7.96 2.73 13.50
N LYS A 125 -6.82 3.37 13.28
CA LYS A 125 -6.51 4.72 13.73
C LYS A 125 -6.57 5.70 12.56
N GLU A 126 -6.90 6.93 12.87
CA GLU A 126 -6.85 8.03 11.92
C GLU A 126 -5.44 8.59 11.83
N ILE A 127 -4.90 8.69 10.61
CA ILE A 127 -3.68 9.45 10.31
C ILE A 127 -4.00 10.58 9.33
N VAL A 128 -3.19 11.62 9.38
CA VAL A 128 -3.33 12.76 8.46
C VAL A 128 -2.61 12.44 7.16
N PHE A 129 -3.35 12.51 6.06
CA PHE A 129 -2.80 12.66 4.73
C PHE A 129 -2.82 14.13 4.35
N SER A 130 -1.73 14.66 3.81
CA SER A 130 -1.71 16.03 3.32
C SER A 130 -0.88 16.23 2.06
N VAL A 131 -1.31 17.18 1.24
CA VAL A 131 -0.57 17.66 0.07
C VAL A 131 -0.31 19.14 0.23
N ASN A 132 0.96 19.51 0.31
CA ASN A 132 1.40 20.88 0.18
C ASN A 132 1.66 21.17 -1.31
N HIS A 133 0.76 21.93 -1.93
CA HIS A 133 0.81 22.21 -3.37
C HIS A 133 1.91 23.19 -3.77
N SER A 134 2.35 24.11 -2.90
CA SER A 134 3.45 25.02 -3.23
C SER A 134 4.79 24.30 -3.27
N GLU A 135 4.95 23.23 -2.50
CA GLU A 135 6.18 22.45 -2.42
C GLU A 135 6.11 21.11 -3.18
N THR A 136 4.94 20.74 -3.72
CA THR A 136 4.66 19.41 -4.29
C THR A 136 5.06 18.25 -3.37
N LYS A 137 4.83 18.45 -2.06
CA LYS A 137 5.14 17.46 -1.03
C LYS A 137 3.86 16.79 -0.54
N VAL A 138 3.99 15.50 -0.25
CA VAL A 138 2.92 14.67 0.32
C VAL A 138 3.36 14.15 1.68
N ALA A 139 2.47 14.18 2.66
CA ALA A 139 2.65 13.49 3.93
C ALA A 139 1.59 12.42 4.10
N ILE A 140 2.01 11.21 4.50
CA ILE A 140 1.15 10.09 4.92
C ILE A 140 1.54 9.79 6.37
N GLY A 141 0.77 10.31 7.33
CA GLY A 141 1.17 10.30 8.73
C GLY A 141 2.49 11.06 8.91
N GLU A 142 3.49 10.39 9.45
CA GLU A 142 4.84 10.95 9.66
C GLU A 142 5.76 10.89 8.42
N TYR A 143 5.37 10.13 7.38
CA TYR A 143 6.21 9.92 6.20
C TYR A 143 5.97 10.99 5.16
N HIS A 144 7.03 11.72 4.82
CA HIS A 144 7.01 12.78 3.81
C HIS A 144 7.66 12.31 2.52
N PHE A 145 7.03 12.66 1.39
CA PHE A 145 7.45 12.29 0.05
C PHE A 145 7.50 13.53 -0.84
N ASP A 146 8.46 13.55 -1.75
CA ASP A 146 8.37 14.43 -2.91
C ASP A 146 7.37 13.85 -3.92
N ARG A 147 7.09 14.63 -4.96
CA ARG A 147 6.19 14.21 -6.04
C ARG A 147 6.60 12.86 -6.64
N PHE A 148 7.88 12.67 -6.96
CA PHE A 148 8.34 11.48 -7.68
C PHE A 148 8.23 10.21 -6.83
N SER A 149 8.65 10.29 -5.57
CA SER A 149 8.58 9.18 -4.64
C SER A 149 7.13 8.81 -4.33
N PHE A 150 6.26 9.81 -4.16
CA PHE A 150 4.83 9.56 -3.99
C PHE A 150 4.19 8.90 -5.22
N GLN A 151 4.50 9.39 -6.43
CA GLN A 151 4.04 8.76 -7.68
C GLN A 151 4.56 7.32 -7.82
N ALA A 152 5.78 7.03 -7.35
CA ALA A 152 6.33 5.68 -7.36
C ALA A 152 5.52 4.71 -6.47
N LEU A 153 4.96 5.17 -5.34
CA LEU A 153 4.04 4.36 -4.52
C LEU A 153 2.79 3.97 -5.32
N ILE A 154 2.19 4.94 -6.02
CA ILE A 154 0.99 4.74 -6.85
C ILE A 154 1.29 3.77 -8.00
N GLN A 155 2.43 3.97 -8.68
CA GLN A 155 2.88 3.10 -9.78
C GLN A 155 3.19 1.68 -9.30
N TYR A 156 3.73 1.52 -8.10
CA TYR A 156 3.94 0.20 -7.49
C TYR A 156 2.62 -0.54 -7.32
N VAL A 157 1.59 0.13 -6.77
CA VAL A 157 0.25 -0.49 -6.61
C VAL A 157 -0.36 -0.80 -7.98
N TRP A 158 -0.25 0.10 -8.95
CA TRP A 158 -0.69 -0.13 -10.34
C TRP A 158 -0.07 -1.39 -10.95
N ARG A 159 1.24 -1.61 -10.75
CA ARG A 159 1.96 -2.79 -11.27
C ARG A 159 1.60 -4.08 -10.56
N GLY A 160 0.96 -4.02 -9.39
CA GLY A 160 0.72 -5.18 -8.52
C GLY A 160 1.92 -5.51 -7.65
N GLY A 161 2.74 -4.48 -7.40
CA GLY A 161 4.03 -4.59 -6.76
C GLY A 161 5.00 -5.50 -7.51
N TYR A 162 5.93 -6.07 -6.76
CA TYR A 162 6.78 -7.18 -7.20
C TYR A 162 6.31 -8.40 -6.44
N PRO A 163 5.53 -9.30 -7.06
CA PRO A 163 5.86 -9.88 -8.36
C PRO A 163 4.92 -9.52 -9.55
N ARG A 164 4.17 -8.41 -9.47
CA ARG A 164 3.09 -8.00 -10.38
C ARG A 164 1.79 -8.77 -10.20
N TRP A 165 0.72 -8.25 -10.79
CA TRP A 165 -0.59 -8.90 -10.83
C TRP A 165 -0.55 -10.24 -11.55
N LYS A 166 -1.26 -11.23 -11.00
CA LYS A 166 -1.47 -12.52 -11.66
C LYS A 166 -2.18 -12.31 -12.99
N GLU A 167 -1.61 -12.91 -14.04
CA GLU A 167 -2.11 -12.80 -15.42
C GLU A 167 -2.21 -11.34 -15.91
N GLU A 168 -1.44 -10.42 -15.32
CA GLU A 168 -1.48 -8.97 -15.61
C GLU A 168 -2.87 -8.33 -15.42
N ARG A 169 -3.79 -9.02 -14.73
CA ARG A 169 -5.15 -8.55 -14.49
C ARG A 169 -5.20 -7.69 -13.24
N ARG A 170 -5.66 -6.46 -13.39
CA ARG A 170 -5.80 -5.53 -12.27
C ARG A 170 -7.20 -5.63 -11.65
N PRO A 171 -7.33 -5.48 -10.32
CA PRO A 171 -8.63 -5.34 -9.68
C PRO A 171 -9.37 -4.08 -10.14
N PRO A 172 -10.72 -4.06 -10.10
CA PRO A 172 -11.51 -2.90 -10.51
C PRO A 172 -11.14 -1.60 -9.78
N TYR A 173 -10.78 -1.67 -8.49
CA TYR A 173 -10.40 -0.48 -7.71
C TYR A 173 -9.08 0.15 -8.20
N VAL A 174 -8.16 -0.65 -8.74
CA VAL A 174 -6.88 -0.16 -9.29
C VAL A 174 -7.12 0.54 -10.63
N GLU A 175 -7.96 -0.04 -11.48
CA GLU A 175 -8.34 0.59 -12.77
C GLU A 175 -9.09 1.90 -12.54
N ALA A 176 -10.06 1.91 -11.60
CA ALA A 176 -10.79 3.12 -11.23
C ALA A 176 -9.86 4.22 -10.72
N MET A 177 -8.87 3.88 -9.88
CA MET A 177 -7.85 4.83 -9.43
C MET A 177 -7.09 5.42 -10.62
N LYS A 178 -6.59 4.59 -11.53
CA LYS A 178 -5.84 5.03 -12.71
C LYS A 178 -6.66 6.02 -13.54
N GLU A 179 -7.93 5.71 -13.82
CA GLU A 179 -8.79 6.60 -14.61
C GLU A 179 -8.92 7.98 -13.98
N GLN A 180 -9.10 8.06 -12.65
CA GLN A 180 -9.19 9.34 -11.95
C GLN A 180 -7.87 10.09 -11.99
N VAL A 181 -6.75 9.38 -11.78
CA VAL A 181 -5.41 9.97 -11.80
C VAL A 181 -5.06 10.52 -13.19
N LEU A 182 -5.33 9.78 -14.27
CA LEU A 182 -5.07 10.25 -15.63
C LEU A 182 -5.92 11.46 -16.04
N ASN A 183 -7.09 11.62 -15.42
CA ASN A 183 -7.94 12.79 -15.59
C ASN A 183 -7.49 14.02 -14.76
N CYS A 184 -6.42 13.88 -13.96
CA CYS A 184 -5.82 14.95 -13.16
C CYS A 184 -4.43 15.31 -13.68
N SER A 185 -4.28 16.52 -14.22
CA SER A 185 -3.03 16.98 -14.82
C SER A 185 -2.28 18.01 -13.96
N VAL A 186 -2.53 18.04 -12.65
CA VAL A 186 -1.99 19.09 -11.75
C VAL A 186 -1.42 18.54 -10.45
N GLY A 187 -0.47 19.27 -9.86
CA GLY A 187 0.02 19.03 -8.50
C GLY A 187 0.87 17.76 -8.39
N VAL A 188 0.72 17.02 -7.29
CA VAL A 188 1.54 15.82 -7.02
C VAL A 188 1.23 14.64 -7.93
N LEU A 189 0.13 14.70 -8.71
CA LEU A 189 -0.21 13.71 -9.73
C LEU A 189 0.21 14.14 -11.14
N GLU A 190 0.68 15.37 -11.30
CA GLU A 190 1.12 15.88 -12.60
C GLU A 190 2.27 15.06 -13.18
N GLY A 191 2.12 14.66 -14.45
CA GLY A 191 3.14 13.92 -15.19
C GLY A 191 3.26 12.44 -14.83
N ILE A 192 2.41 11.92 -13.94
CA ILE A 192 2.41 10.48 -13.65
C ILE A 192 2.03 9.69 -14.91
N SER A 193 2.80 8.66 -15.21
CA SER A 193 2.51 7.70 -16.27
C SER A 193 2.29 6.31 -15.67
N PHE A 194 1.37 5.56 -16.28
CA PHE A 194 1.12 4.16 -15.96
C PHE A 194 1.66 3.32 -17.12
N GLU A 195 2.94 3.00 -17.07
CA GLU A 195 3.53 2.04 -18.00
C GLU A 195 2.91 0.65 -17.81
N VAL A 196 2.85 -0.12 -18.90
CA VAL A 196 2.33 -1.49 -18.96
C VAL A 196 3.41 -2.48 -18.51
#